data_AF-A0A368PPE9-F1
#
_entry.id   AF-A0A368PPE9-F1
#
_cell.length_a   1.000
_cell.length_b   1.000
_cell.length_c   1.000
_cell.angle_alpha   90.00
_cell.angle_beta   90.00
_cell.angle_gamma   90.00
#
_symmetry.space_group_name_H-M   'P 1'
#
loop_
_entity.id
_entity.type
_entity.pdbx_description
1 polymer ?
#
loop_
_entity_poly.entity_id
_entity_poly.type
_entity_poly.pdbx_seq_one_letter_code
_entity_poly.pdbx_strand_id
1 'polypeptide(L)'
;MWFLHLQLQERDSPREVKTRLRRRPTPGPATMGTAAVDLEARQLRILGRIADLELAVQQRRIGALSISAASPEDGEAEAGATEARLSVLLAARGVRDFAFRRVPAEYYDRPLEERRGLLRADSVAQLCKSIVMVNTQATADVVDCSNPKNSKYYVVVVQYMARLNAENIKNFLYELNEKQIPKKRFNMRLAPEEESHKLTGFVHNAVTCIGMETDIPVIIDEAITKLDEGFFWLGGGEVDLKLGMRTSQFLSAFSPFVVKCS
;
A
#
# COMPACT_ATOMS: atom_id res chain seq x y z
N MET A 1 -58.73 -22.79 -45.88
CA MET A 1 -58.97 -21.88 -47.02
C MET A 1 -57.66 -21.16 -47.29
N TRP A 2 -56.87 -21.59 -48.29
CA TRP A 2 -56.91 -21.14 -49.71
C TRP A 2 -56.67 -19.60 -49.76
N PHE A 3 -55.67 -18.97 -50.38
CA PHE A 3 -54.72 -19.22 -51.50
C PHE A 3 -53.47 -18.32 -51.26
N LEU A 4 -52.22 -18.77 -51.45
CA LEU A 4 -51.39 -18.63 -52.67
C LEU A 4 -51.47 -17.27 -53.42
N HIS A 5 -50.37 -16.51 -53.40
CA HIS A 5 -49.85 -15.91 -54.63
C HIS A 5 -48.33 -15.83 -54.62
N LEU A 6 -47.75 -16.60 -55.52
CA LEU A 6 -46.35 -16.64 -55.92
C LEU A 6 -46.26 -15.80 -57.20
N GLN A 7 -45.37 -14.81 -57.27
CA GLN A 7 -44.85 -14.33 -58.56
C GLN A 7 -43.33 -14.21 -58.46
N LEU A 8 -42.68 -15.15 -59.16
CA LEU A 8 -41.27 -15.10 -59.53
C LEU A 8 -41.10 -14.13 -60.70
N GLN A 9 -40.07 -13.29 -60.63
CA GLN A 9 -39.38 -12.81 -61.83
C GLN A 9 -37.88 -12.68 -61.53
N GLU A 10 -37.07 -13.32 -62.38
CA GLU A 10 -35.62 -13.46 -62.30
C GLU A 10 -34.84 -12.26 -62.87
N ARG A 11 -33.51 -12.25 -62.57
CA ARG A 11 -32.36 -11.51 -63.16
C ARG A 11 -32.17 -10.09 -62.59
N ASP A 12 -31.01 -9.69 -62.06
CA ASP A 12 -29.69 -9.65 -62.70
C ASP A 12 -28.59 -9.20 -61.70
N SER A 13 -27.38 -9.73 -61.87
CA SER A 13 -26.01 -9.29 -61.49
C SER A 13 -25.71 -8.47 -60.19
N PRO A 14 -24.63 -8.81 -59.43
CA PRO A 14 -24.26 -8.14 -58.18
C PRO A 14 -23.51 -6.82 -58.40
N ARG A 15 -23.97 -5.74 -57.76
CA ARG A 15 -23.25 -4.46 -57.67
C ARG A 15 -22.10 -4.57 -56.67
N GLU A 16 -20.87 -4.42 -57.15
CA GLU A 16 -19.67 -4.22 -56.34
C GLU A 16 -19.81 -3.01 -55.41
N VAL A 17 -19.74 -3.26 -54.10
CA VAL A 17 -19.55 -2.21 -53.09
C VAL A 17 -18.06 -1.86 -53.06
N LYS A 18 -17.68 -0.75 -53.70
CA LYS A 18 -16.33 -0.17 -53.57
C LYS A 18 -16.16 0.45 -52.19
N THR A 19 -15.60 -0.32 -51.26
CA THR A 19 -15.13 0.17 -49.96
C THR A 19 -13.93 1.11 -50.18
N ARG A 20 -14.13 2.43 -50.08
CA ARG A 20 -13.03 3.40 -49.97
C ARG A 20 -12.33 3.20 -48.62
N LEU A 21 -11.32 2.35 -48.60
CA LEU A 21 -10.35 2.31 -47.51
C LEU A 21 -9.57 3.63 -47.52
N ARG A 22 -9.88 4.55 -46.60
CA ARG A 22 -9.02 5.71 -46.33
C ARG A 22 -7.69 5.19 -45.79
N ARG A 23 -6.69 5.03 -46.67
CA ARG A 23 -5.30 4.78 -46.25
C ARG A 23 -4.84 5.99 -45.43
N ARG A 24 -4.56 5.78 -44.14
CA ARG A 24 -3.74 6.73 -43.37
C ARG A 24 -2.39 6.85 -44.09
N PRO A 25 -1.84 8.07 -44.25
CA PRO A 25 -0.52 8.23 -44.86
C PRO A 25 0.50 7.50 -43.99
N THR A 26 1.20 6.53 -44.59
CA THR A 26 2.40 5.94 -44.00
C THR A 26 3.48 7.02 -43.97
N PRO A 27 4.09 7.31 -42.81
CA PRO A 27 5.16 8.30 -42.73
C PRO A 27 6.29 7.87 -43.67
N GLY A 28 6.76 8.81 -44.50
CA GLY A 28 7.83 8.56 -45.45
C GLY A 28 9.15 8.20 -44.75
N PRO A 29 10.11 7.62 -45.48
CA PRO A 29 11.38 7.13 -44.93
C PRO A 29 12.17 8.18 -44.15
N ALA A 30 12.02 9.47 -44.46
CA ALA A 30 12.67 10.57 -43.75
C ALA A 30 12.12 10.82 -42.32
N THR A 31 10.82 10.58 -42.09
CA THR A 31 10.16 10.77 -40.79
C THR A 31 10.40 9.62 -39.80
N MET A 32 10.69 8.40 -40.29
CA MET A 32 11.08 7.29 -39.42
C MET A 32 12.51 7.44 -38.90
N GLY A 33 13.41 8.04 -39.70
CA GLY A 33 14.79 8.31 -39.29
C GLY A 33 14.89 9.29 -38.12
N THR A 34 14.10 10.37 -38.13
CA THR A 34 14.14 11.38 -37.06
C THR A 34 13.51 10.91 -35.75
N ALA A 35 12.43 10.14 -35.80
CA ALA A 35 11.81 9.54 -34.61
C ALA A 35 12.71 8.45 -33.98
N ALA A 36 13.40 7.66 -34.79
CA ALA A 36 14.36 6.67 -34.31
C ALA A 36 15.56 7.33 -33.62
N VAL A 37 16.09 8.43 -34.17
CA VAL A 37 17.20 9.20 -33.58
C VAL A 37 16.80 9.87 -32.27
N ASP A 38 15.57 10.42 -32.15
CA ASP A 38 15.09 10.97 -30.86
C ASP A 38 14.93 9.87 -29.80
N LEU A 39 14.45 8.68 -30.19
CA LEU A 39 14.33 7.54 -29.29
C LEU A 39 15.70 7.07 -28.79
N GLU A 40 16.67 6.95 -29.68
CA GLU A 40 18.05 6.55 -29.36
C GLU A 40 18.72 7.58 -28.43
N ALA A 41 18.52 8.88 -28.68
CA ALA A 41 19.02 9.95 -27.80
C ALA A 41 18.38 9.91 -26.40
N ARG A 42 17.09 9.57 -26.30
CA ARG A 42 16.41 9.38 -25.01
C ARG A 42 16.91 8.13 -24.29
N GLN A 43 17.12 7.03 -25.01
CA GLN A 43 17.65 5.78 -24.45
C GLN A 43 19.06 6.00 -23.88
N LEU A 44 19.94 6.65 -24.63
CA LEU A 44 21.30 6.98 -24.17
C LEU A 44 21.28 7.87 -22.92
N ARG A 45 20.37 8.85 -22.86
CA ARG A 45 20.22 9.71 -21.67
C ARG A 45 19.73 8.94 -20.45
N ILE A 46 18.80 7.99 -20.64
CA ILE A 46 18.29 7.14 -19.55
C ILE A 46 19.41 6.23 -19.04
N LEU A 47 20.15 5.59 -19.94
CA LEU A 47 21.27 4.71 -19.58
C LEU A 47 22.37 5.47 -18.83
N GLY A 48 22.70 6.70 -19.25
CA GLY A 48 23.64 7.57 -18.53
C GLY A 48 23.18 7.88 -17.10
N ARG A 49 21.90 8.25 -16.93
CA ARG A 49 21.34 8.52 -15.59
C ARG A 49 21.32 7.28 -14.70
N ILE A 50 21.10 6.09 -15.26
CA ILE A 50 21.16 4.83 -14.51
C ILE A 50 22.60 4.57 -14.05
N ALA A 51 23.60 4.73 -14.94
CA ALA A 51 25.00 4.56 -14.59
C ALA A 51 25.45 5.55 -13.49
N ASP A 52 25.02 6.82 -13.56
CA ASP A 52 25.30 7.82 -12.52
C ASP A 52 24.68 7.45 -11.18
N LEU A 53 23.46 6.92 -11.18
CA LEU A 53 22.77 6.45 -9.97
C LEU A 53 23.45 5.20 -9.38
N GLU A 54 23.88 4.26 -10.21
CA GLU A 54 24.64 3.09 -9.78
C GLU A 54 25.97 3.47 -9.15
N LEU A 55 26.69 4.42 -9.74
CA LEU A 55 27.94 4.96 -9.19
C LEU A 55 27.71 5.64 -7.84
N ALA A 56 26.66 6.47 -7.73
CA ALA A 56 26.31 7.14 -6.49
C ALA A 56 25.95 6.15 -5.36
N VAL A 57 25.24 5.06 -5.69
CA VAL A 57 24.93 3.98 -4.75
C VAL A 57 26.18 3.21 -4.33
N GLN A 58 27.09 2.91 -5.27
CA GLN A 58 28.36 2.27 -4.96
C GLN A 58 29.26 3.15 -4.08
N GLN A 59 29.35 4.45 -4.36
CA GLN A 59 30.10 5.41 -3.55
C GLN A 59 29.53 5.52 -2.13
N ARG A 60 28.20 5.53 -1.97
CA ARG A 60 27.57 5.46 -0.64
C ARG A 60 27.89 4.16 0.08
N ARG A 61 27.92 3.03 -0.63
CA ARG A 61 28.26 1.72 -0.07
C ARG A 61 29.72 1.65 0.40
N ILE A 62 30.65 2.26 -0.34
CA ILE A 62 32.07 2.36 0.05
C ILE A 62 32.24 3.34 1.22
N GLY A 63 31.54 4.48 1.20
CA GLY A 63 31.51 5.43 2.31
C GLY A 63 31.01 4.81 3.62
N ALA A 64 29.99 3.95 3.54
CA ALA A 64 29.49 3.19 4.70
C ALA A 64 30.50 2.16 5.24
N LEU A 65 31.35 1.59 4.39
CA LEU A 65 32.40 0.65 4.80
C LEU A 65 33.62 1.35 5.44
N SER A 66 33.93 2.59 5.04
CA SER A 66 35.01 3.39 5.65
C SER A 66 34.66 3.94 7.03
N ILE A 67 33.39 3.99 7.41
CA ILE A 67 32.94 4.47 8.74
C ILE A 67 33.09 3.37 9.82
N SER A 68 33.29 2.11 9.44
CA SER A 68 33.44 0.99 10.38
C SER A 68 34.78 0.93 11.15
N ALA A 69 35.64 1.96 11.04
CA ALA A 69 36.96 2.01 11.68
C ALA A 69 37.12 3.11 12.75
N ALA A 70 36.04 3.82 13.13
CA ALA A 70 36.09 4.81 14.22
C ALA A 70 35.17 4.38 15.37
N SER A 71 35.76 4.34 16.57
CA SER A 71 35.09 4.03 17.85
C SER A 71 33.96 5.03 18.15
N PRO A 72 32.93 4.62 18.94
CA PRO A 72 31.73 5.40 19.13
C PRO A 72 31.95 6.52 20.16
N GLU A 73 31.65 7.75 19.76
CA GLU A 73 31.25 8.82 20.67
C GLU A 73 29.77 9.15 20.40
N ASP A 74 29.06 9.40 21.49
CA ASP A 74 27.62 9.30 21.65
C ASP A 74 26.79 10.25 20.77
N GLY A 75 25.66 9.76 20.24
CA GLY A 75 24.46 10.62 20.05
C GLY A 75 23.72 10.59 18.71
N GLU A 76 24.26 10.03 17.62
CA GLU A 76 23.62 10.17 16.28
C GLU A 76 23.39 8.86 15.51
N ALA A 77 23.74 7.70 16.09
CA ALA A 77 23.73 6.40 15.40
C ALA A 77 22.36 5.69 15.28
N GLU A 78 21.29 6.20 15.88
CA GLU A 78 19.95 5.57 15.82
C GLU A 78 19.11 6.00 14.60
N ALA A 79 19.39 7.17 14.03
CA ALA A 79 18.63 7.72 12.91
C ALA A 79 18.85 6.88 11.64
N GLY A 80 17.92 5.95 11.37
CA GLY A 80 17.93 5.09 10.18
C GLY A 80 18.03 3.59 10.46
N ALA A 81 18.28 3.18 11.71
CA ALA A 81 18.29 1.76 12.08
C ALA A 81 16.91 1.11 11.85
N THR A 82 15.82 1.79 12.24
CA THR A 82 14.45 1.33 12.00
C THR A 82 14.12 1.28 10.52
N GLU A 83 14.46 2.32 9.76
CA GLU A 83 14.24 2.38 8.31
C GLU A 83 14.93 1.21 7.59
N ALA A 84 16.20 0.95 7.91
CA ALA A 84 16.95 -0.17 7.35
C ALA A 84 16.31 -1.52 7.72
N ARG A 85 15.96 -1.72 9.00
CA ARG A 85 15.30 -2.94 9.48
C ARG A 85 13.99 -3.19 8.77
N LEU A 86 13.11 -2.19 8.69
CA LEU A 86 11.80 -2.32 8.03
C LEU A 86 11.94 -2.51 6.52
N SER A 87 12.91 -1.86 5.88
CA SER A 87 13.23 -2.07 4.46
C SER A 87 13.59 -3.52 4.15
N VAL A 88 14.43 -4.15 4.99
CA VAL A 88 14.78 -5.57 4.85
C VAL A 88 13.55 -6.46 5.00
N LEU A 89 12.69 -6.18 5.98
CA LEU A 89 11.46 -6.95 6.21
C LEU A 89 10.44 -6.84 5.07
N LEU A 90 10.32 -5.65 4.48
CA LEU A 90 9.47 -5.39 3.32
C LEU A 90 10.02 -6.12 2.08
N ALA A 91 11.32 -6.00 1.82
CA ALA A 91 11.97 -6.66 0.70
C ALA A 91 11.88 -8.20 0.81
N ALA A 92 12.05 -8.76 2.02
CA ALA A 92 11.91 -10.19 2.28
C ALA A 92 10.49 -10.71 2.00
N ARG A 93 9.47 -9.86 2.12
CA ARG A 93 8.08 -10.16 1.75
C ARG A 93 7.73 -9.80 0.29
N GLY A 94 8.73 -9.44 -0.52
CA GLY A 94 8.54 -9.10 -1.93
C GLY A 94 7.93 -7.71 -2.18
N VAL A 95 7.84 -6.86 -1.16
CA VAL A 95 7.45 -5.45 -1.33
C VAL A 95 8.64 -4.69 -1.92
N ARG A 96 8.43 -4.04 -3.06
CA ARG A 96 9.47 -3.30 -3.80
C ARG A 96 9.15 -1.83 -3.97
N ASP A 97 7.89 -1.45 -3.80
CA ASP A 97 7.40 -0.10 -4.00
C ASP A 97 6.88 0.45 -2.68
N PHE A 98 7.83 0.98 -1.91
CA PHE A 98 7.62 1.65 -0.66
C PHE A 98 8.56 2.86 -0.55
N ALA A 99 8.21 3.80 0.30
CA ALA A 99 9.00 4.99 0.58
C ALA A 99 8.96 5.32 2.06
N PHE A 100 10.10 5.74 2.60
CA PHE A 100 10.17 6.32 3.93
C PHE A 100 10.26 7.84 3.82
N ARG A 101 9.64 8.54 4.78
CA ARG A 101 9.75 9.99 4.94
C ARG A 101 9.85 10.35 6.40
N ARG A 102 10.91 11.09 6.76
CA ARG A 102 10.96 11.79 8.02
C ARG A 102 10.14 13.07 7.96
N VAL A 103 9.44 13.37 9.04
CA VAL A 103 8.60 14.55 9.20
C VAL A 103 9.06 15.37 10.41
N PRO A 104 8.79 16.69 10.46
CA PRO A 104 9.15 17.52 11.61
C PRO A 104 8.49 17.06 12.92
N ALA A 105 9.05 17.47 14.06
CA ALA A 105 8.54 17.08 15.38
C ALA A 105 7.08 17.51 15.61
N GLU A 106 6.71 18.67 15.10
CA GLU A 106 5.37 19.26 15.16
C GLU A 106 4.38 18.66 14.14
N TYR A 107 4.74 17.57 13.45
CA TYR A 107 3.88 16.93 12.44
C TYR A 107 2.47 16.61 12.96
N TYR A 108 2.36 16.15 14.21
CA TYR A 108 1.08 15.79 14.83
C TYR A 108 0.27 16.99 15.33
N ASP A 109 0.86 18.18 15.38
CA ASP A 109 0.17 19.41 15.75
C ASP A 109 -0.44 20.12 14.53
N ARG A 110 0.04 19.78 13.34
CA ARG A 110 -0.42 20.37 12.07
C ARG A 110 -1.76 19.80 11.59
N PRO A 111 -2.58 20.57 10.85
CA PRO A 111 -3.74 20.06 10.14
C PRO A 111 -3.40 18.95 9.14
N LEU A 112 -4.39 18.10 8.80
CA LEU A 112 -4.17 16.97 7.89
C LEU A 112 -3.69 17.39 6.49
N GLU A 113 -4.11 18.54 5.98
CA GLU A 113 -3.66 19.06 4.68
C GLU A 113 -2.18 19.42 4.66
N GLU A 114 -1.66 19.97 5.76
CA GLU A 114 -0.23 20.23 5.89
C GLU A 114 0.56 18.94 6.00
N ARG A 115 0.06 17.96 6.77
CA ARG A 115 0.67 16.62 6.86
C ARG A 115 0.75 15.95 5.50
N ARG A 116 -0.31 16.05 4.70
CA ARG A 116 -0.34 15.58 3.31
C ARG A 116 0.77 16.21 2.49
N GLY A 117 0.95 17.53 2.59
CA GLY A 117 2.04 18.26 1.93
C GLY A 117 3.43 17.77 2.34
N LEU A 118 3.67 17.56 3.64
CA LEU A 118 4.94 17.04 4.17
C LEU A 118 5.27 15.64 3.63
N LEU A 119 4.25 14.78 3.47
CA LEU A 119 4.40 13.45 2.89
C LEU A 119 4.40 13.43 1.36
N ARG A 120 4.14 14.57 0.71
CA ARG A 120 3.88 14.66 -0.74
C ARG A 120 2.82 13.63 -1.19
N ALA A 121 1.79 13.46 -0.36
CA ALA A 121 0.62 12.69 -0.72
C ALA A 121 -0.28 13.52 -1.65
N ASP A 122 -0.94 12.86 -2.59
CA ASP A 122 -1.89 13.46 -3.53
C ASP A 122 -3.17 13.88 -2.82
N SER A 123 -3.58 13.13 -1.79
CA SER A 123 -4.78 13.43 -1.00
C SER A 123 -4.62 13.11 0.48
N VAL A 124 -5.41 13.77 1.33
CA VAL A 124 -5.50 13.42 2.76
C VAL A 124 -6.01 11.99 2.96
N ALA A 125 -6.76 11.45 1.98
CA ALA A 125 -7.27 10.08 2.02
C ALA A 125 -6.14 9.03 2.01
N GLN A 126 -4.94 9.37 1.54
CA GLN A 126 -3.79 8.47 1.61
C GLN A 126 -3.16 8.41 3.00
N LEU A 127 -3.47 9.35 3.91
CA LEU A 127 -2.91 9.37 5.26
C LEU A 127 -3.69 8.40 6.13
N CYS A 128 -3.03 7.35 6.61
CA CYS A 128 -3.62 6.29 7.44
C CYS A 128 -2.92 6.19 8.79
N LYS A 129 -3.63 5.59 9.74
CA LYS A 129 -3.15 5.23 11.08
C LYS A 129 -3.40 3.74 11.32
N SER A 130 -2.45 3.09 11.98
CA SER A 130 -2.60 1.74 12.52
C SER A 130 -2.91 1.82 14.02
N ILE A 131 -3.94 1.11 14.43
CA ILE A 131 -4.46 1.13 15.80
C ILE A 131 -4.50 -0.30 16.32
N VAL A 132 -3.89 -0.57 17.47
CA VAL A 132 -4.02 -1.86 18.14
C VAL A 132 -5.35 -1.92 18.88
N MET A 133 -6.15 -2.92 18.58
CA MET A 133 -7.45 -3.18 19.18
C MET A 133 -7.39 -4.47 20.00
N VAL A 134 -7.95 -4.44 21.21
CA VAL A 134 -8.07 -5.58 22.13
C VAL A 134 -9.52 -6.09 22.19
N ASN A 135 -9.70 -7.40 22.10
CA ASN A 135 -10.97 -8.04 22.41
C ASN A 135 -11.11 -8.27 23.92
N THR A 136 -11.80 -7.35 24.59
CA THR A 136 -11.99 -7.38 26.05
C THR A 136 -12.97 -8.46 26.53
N GLN A 137 -13.75 -9.07 25.62
CA GLN A 137 -14.74 -10.10 25.96
C GLN A 137 -14.39 -11.50 25.41
N ALA A 138 -13.17 -11.64 24.89
CA ALA A 138 -12.62 -12.92 24.46
C ALA A 138 -12.70 -13.97 25.59
N THR A 139 -12.83 -15.24 25.23
CA THR A 139 -12.79 -16.34 26.20
C THR A 139 -11.38 -16.47 26.81
N ALA A 140 -11.27 -17.11 27.98
CA ALA A 140 -10.03 -17.15 28.74
C ALA A 140 -8.88 -17.90 28.04
N ASP A 141 -9.22 -18.79 27.10
CA ASP A 141 -8.30 -19.52 26.23
C ASP A 141 -7.74 -18.65 25.07
N VAL A 142 -8.40 -17.53 24.75
CA VAL A 142 -7.94 -16.60 23.71
C VAL A 142 -7.06 -15.53 24.36
N VAL A 143 -5.77 -15.83 24.46
CA VAL A 143 -4.78 -14.99 25.16
C VAL A 143 -3.81 -14.27 24.22
N ASP A 144 -3.69 -14.71 22.97
CA ASP A 144 -2.66 -14.26 22.03
C ASP A 144 -3.21 -13.99 20.62
N CYS A 145 -2.29 -13.90 19.65
CA CYS A 145 -2.58 -13.59 18.24
C CYS A 145 -2.45 -14.80 17.30
N SER A 146 -2.36 -16.02 17.83
CA SER A 146 -2.01 -17.22 17.07
C SER A 146 -3.08 -17.67 16.07
N ASN A 147 -4.35 -17.36 16.33
CA ASN A 147 -5.47 -17.63 15.44
C ASN A 147 -6.00 -16.33 14.83
N PRO A 148 -5.67 -16.02 13.56
CA PRO A 148 -6.12 -14.78 12.91
C PRO A 148 -7.63 -14.61 12.83
N LYS A 149 -8.42 -15.68 12.93
CA LYS A 149 -9.89 -15.59 12.94
C LYS A 149 -10.45 -15.23 14.32
N ASN A 150 -9.73 -15.54 15.39
CA ASN A 150 -10.17 -15.32 16.78
C ASN A 150 -8.99 -14.96 17.71
N SER A 151 -8.26 -13.90 17.36
CA SER A 151 -7.15 -13.39 18.17
C SER A 151 -7.63 -12.44 19.29
N LYS A 152 -6.82 -12.33 20.35
CA LYS A 152 -7.03 -11.35 21.42
C LYS A 152 -6.81 -9.92 20.91
N TYR A 153 -5.86 -9.72 20.01
CA TYR A 153 -5.50 -8.43 19.45
C TYR A 153 -5.59 -8.41 17.92
N TYR A 154 -5.89 -7.24 17.38
CA TYR A 154 -5.85 -6.95 15.94
C TYR A 154 -5.26 -5.57 15.72
N VAL A 155 -4.46 -5.39 14.67
CA VAL A 155 -4.10 -4.05 14.20
C VAL A 155 -5.10 -3.64 13.15
N VAL A 156 -5.71 -2.47 13.30
CA VAL A 156 -6.64 -1.90 12.32
C VAL A 156 -6.01 -0.70 11.64
N VAL A 157 -5.91 -0.76 10.31
CA VAL A 157 -5.43 0.32 9.46
C VAL A 157 -6.62 1.06 8.88
N VAL A 158 -6.77 2.34 9.23
CA VAL A 158 -7.84 3.22 8.76
C VAL A 158 -7.28 4.57 8.33
N GLN A 159 -7.99 5.29 7.47
CA GLN A 159 -7.61 6.66 7.09
C GLN A 159 -7.69 7.61 8.31
N TYR A 160 -6.86 8.65 8.37
CA TYR A 160 -6.86 9.62 9.47
C TYR A 160 -8.18 10.36 9.60
N MET A 161 -8.81 10.69 8.46
CA MET A 161 -10.11 11.36 8.41
C MET A 161 -11.28 10.44 8.81
N ALA A 162 -11.07 9.14 8.82
CA ALA A 162 -12.11 8.16 9.13
C ALA A 162 -12.26 7.95 10.64
N ARG A 163 -13.50 7.67 11.04
CA ARG A 163 -13.81 7.24 12.40
C ARG A 163 -13.96 5.72 12.41
N LEU A 164 -13.14 5.05 13.22
CA LEU A 164 -13.21 3.60 13.37
C LEU A 164 -14.60 3.14 13.83
N ASN A 165 -15.18 2.18 13.11
CA ASN A 165 -16.44 1.53 13.42
C ASN A 165 -16.19 0.12 14.01
N ALA A 166 -16.13 0.06 15.35
CA ALA A 166 -15.89 -1.19 16.07
C ALA A 166 -17.04 -2.22 15.93
N GLU A 167 -18.28 -1.78 15.67
CA GLU A 167 -19.40 -2.72 15.46
C GLU A 167 -19.23 -3.47 14.12
N ASN A 168 -18.72 -2.81 13.08
CA ASN A 168 -18.43 -3.47 11.81
C ASN A 168 -17.32 -4.51 11.95
N ILE A 169 -16.27 -4.23 12.73
CA ILE A 169 -15.21 -5.22 13.04
C ILE A 169 -15.80 -6.40 13.80
N LYS A 170 -16.62 -6.15 14.81
CA LYS A 170 -17.33 -7.19 15.57
C LYS A 170 -18.22 -8.05 14.67
N ASN A 171 -18.97 -7.43 13.75
CA ASN A 171 -19.80 -8.14 12.77
C ASN A 171 -18.93 -9.02 11.87
N PHE A 172 -17.84 -8.46 11.34
CA PHE A 172 -16.89 -9.18 10.51
C PHE A 172 -16.33 -10.41 11.23
N LEU A 173 -15.82 -10.27 12.47
CA LEU A 173 -15.27 -11.39 13.24
C LEU A 173 -16.32 -12.45 13.55
N TYR A 174 -17.57 -12.06 13.84
CA TYR A 174 -18.66 -12.99 14.05
C TYR A 174 -18.96 -13.83 12.80
N GLU A 175 -19.01 -13.20 11.63
CA GLU A 175 -19.19 -13.88 10.34
C GLU A 175 -17.96 -14.73 9.95
N LEU A 176 -16.75 -14.23 10.21
CA LEU A 176 -15.47 -14.91 9.93
C LEU A 176 -15.33 -16.24 10.70
N ASN A 177 -15.95 -16.31 11.89
CA ASN A 177 -16.03 -17.52 12.71
C ASN A 177 -17.31 -18.32 12.45
N GLU A 178 -17.93 -18.15 11.28
CA GLU A 178 -19.13 -18.89 10.85
C GLU A 178 -20.26 -18.85 11.88
N LYS A 179 -20.35 -17.75 12.65
CA LYS A 179 -21.35 -17.53 13.69
C LYS A 179 -21.26 -18.49 14.88
N GLN A 180 -20.21 -19.30 14.98
CA GLN A 180 -20.03 -20.30 16.04
C GLN A 180 -19.69 -19.67 17.39
N ILE A 181 -18.97 -18.53 17.38
CA ILE A 181 -18.63 -17.77 18.58
C ILE A 181 -19.75 -16.75 18.86
N PRO A 182 -20.34 -16.70 20.07
CA PRO A 182 -21.39 -15.73 20.38
C PRO A 182 -20.92 -14.29 20.15
N LYS A 183 -21.71 -13.48 19.44
CA LYS A 183 -21.37 -12.10 19.06
C LYS A 183 -20.89 -11.22 20.22
N LYS A 184 -21.40 -11.43 21.44
CA LYS A 184 -20.98 -10.72 22.67
C LYS A 184 -19.52 -10.95 23.08
N ARG A 185 -18.87 -12.00 22.56
CA ARG A 185 -17.46 -12.33 22.78
C ARG A 185 -16.52 -11.49 21.95
N PHE A 186 -17.02 -10.66 21.03
CA PHE A 186 -16.23 -9.72 20.25
C PHE A 186 -16.54 -8.30 20.73
N ASN A 187 -15.75 -7.80 21.69
CA ASN A 187 -15.82 -6.41 22.16
C ASN A 187 -14.47 -5.73 21.95
N MET A 188 -14.29 -5.21 20.74
CA MET A 188 -13.07 -4.56 20.30
C MET A 188 -12.97 -3.16 20.93
N ARG A 189 -11.90 -2.93 21.70
CA ARG A 189 -11.56 -1.65 22.32
C ARG A 189 -10.14 -1.25 21.94
N LEU A 190 -9.82 0.03 22.05
CA LEU A 190 -8.44 0.50 21.90
C LEU A 190 -7.58 -0.20 22.96
N ALA A 191 -6.46 -0.80 22.55
CA ALA A 191 -5.51 -1.37 23.50
C ALA A 191 -4.85 -0.25 24.32
N PRO A 192 -4.57 -0.47 25.62
CA PRO A 192 -3.74 0.45 26.40
C PRO A 192 -2.39 0.70 25.72
N GLU A 193 -1.83 1.90 25.89
CA GLU A 193 -0.58 2.28 25.20
C GLU A 193 0.59 1.36 25.55
N GLU A 194 0.76 1.02 26.83
CA GLU A 194 1.81 0.09 27.28
C GLU A 194 1.68 -1.28 26.63
N GLU A 195 0.45 -1.76 26.44
CA GLU A 195 0.16 -3.04 25.83
C GLU A 195 0.40 -3.01 24.32
N SER A 196 -0.02 -1.93 23.66
CA SER A 196 0.30 -1.65 22.26
C SER A 196 1.81 -1.61 22.04
N HIS A 197 2.55 -0.92 22.90
CA HIS A 197 4.01 -0.83 22.83
C HIS A 197 4.65 -2.20 23.02
N LYS A 198 4.22 -2.97 24.02
CA LYS A 198 4.73 -4.34 24.27
C LYS A 198 4.48 -5.28 23.09
N LEU A 199 3.31 -5.20 22.47
CA LEU A 199 2.92 -6.09 21.36
C LEU A 199 3.58 -5.69 20.03
N THR A 200 3.73 -4.40 19.79
CA THR A 200 4.20 -3.88 18.49
C THR A 200 5.67 -3.48 18.48
N GLY A 201 6.28 -3.21 19.63
CA GLY A 201 7.60 -2.59 19.72
C GLY A 201 7.62 -1.10 19.35
N PHE A 202 6.45 -0.48 19.14
CA PHE A 202 6.35 0.91 18.68
C PHE A 202 5.49 1.75 19.63
N VAL A 203 5.99 2.95 19.93
CA VAL A 203 5.28 3.91 20.78
C VAL A 203 4.07 4.52 20.07
N HIS A 204 3.25 5.27 20.83
CA HIS A 204 2.16 6.04 20.24
C HIS A 204 2.65 6.89 19.05
N ASN A 205 1.82 7.00 18.01
CA ASN A 205 2.15 7.67 16.74
C ASN A 205 3.27 7.04 15.87
N ALA A 206 3.98 6.03 16.36
CA ALA A 206 5.00 5.30 15.61
C ALA A 206 4.50 3.95 15.06
N VAL A 207 3.39 3.43 15.61
CA VAL A 207 2.86 2.10 15.30
C VAL A 207 2.75 1.86 13.80
N THR A 208 3.24 0.69 13.37
CA THR A 208 3.15 0.19 12.01
C THR A 208 2.85 -1.32 12.04
N CYS A 209 2.37 -1.87 10.92
CA CYS A 209 2.04 -3.30 10.82
C CYS A 209 3.26 -4.17 10.46
N ILE A 210 4.45 -3.57 10.34
CA ILE A 210 5.66 -4.23 9.84
C ILE A 210 6.69 -4.31 10.96
N GLY A 211 7.24 -5.50 11.16
CA GLY A 211 8.32 -5.70 12.13
C GLY A 211 7.88 -5.51 13.59
N MET A 212 6.63 -5.86 13.88
CA MET A 212 6.09 -5.92 15.23
C MET A 212 6.72 -7.08 16.03
N GLU A 213 6.78 -6.93 17.36
CA GLU A 213 7.26 -7.98 18.27
C GLU A 213 6.33 -9.21 18.30
N THR A 214 5.03 -8.98 18.12
CA THR A 214 4.01 -10.01 17.99
C THR A 214 3.45 -10.01 16.57
N ASP A 215 3.21 -11.18 16.00
CA ASP A 215 2.51 -11.32 14.72
C ASP A 215 1.01 -11.09 14.92
N ILE A 216 0.60 -9.83 14.95
CA ILE A 216 -0.80 -9.43 15.18
C ILE A 216 -1.54 -9.41 13.83
N PRO A 217 -2.69 -10.10 13.70
CA PRO A 217 -3.51 -10.06 12.50
C PRO A 217 -3.94 -8.63 12.16
N VAL A 218 -3.84 -8.31 10.87
CA VAL A 218 -4.14 -6.97 10.36
C VAL A 218 -5.51 -6.94 9.71
N ILE A 219 -6.30 -5.92 10.07
CA ILE A 219 -7.52 -5.50 9.39
C ILE A 219 -7.21 -4.18 8.68
N ILE A 220 -7.51 -4.09 7.39
CA ILE A 220 -7.39 -2.85 6.62
C ILE A 220 -8.78 -2.38 6.19
N ASP A 221 -9.02 -1.07 6.31
CA ASP A 221 -10.27 -0.49 5.87
C ASP A 221 -10.44 -0.59 4.35
N GLU A 222 -11.64 -0.97 3.93
CA GLU A 222 -12.00 -1.14 2.52
C GLU A 222 -11.80 0.16 1.72
N ALA A 223 -11.95 1.35 2.32
CA ALA A 223 -11.72 2.59 1.60
C ALA A 223 -10.26 2.75 1.12
N ILE A 224 -9.29 2.18 1.85
CA ILE A 224 -7.87 2.25 1.49
C ILE A 224 -7.57 1.41 0.24
N THR A 225 -8.30 0.30 0.05
CA THR A 225 -8.17 -0.56 -1.15
C THR A 225 -8.77 0.07 -2.40
N LYS A 226 -9.56 1.14 -2.23
CA LYS A 226 -10.26 1.88 -3.28
C LYS A 226 -9.64 3.25 -3.57
N LEU A 227 -8.46 3.55 -3.03
CA LEU A 227 -7.72 4.77 -3.36
C LEU A 227 -7.29 4.74 -4.83
N ASP A 228 -7.54 5.83 -5.56
CA ASP A 228 -7.26 5.93 -7.00
C ASP A 228 -5.79 5.64 -7.34
N GLU A 229 -4.86 6.18 -6.55
CA GLU A 229 -3.40 5.98 -6.73
C GLU A 229 -2.90 4.63 -6.21
N GLY A 230 -3.74 3.89 -5.46
CA GLY A 230 -3.36 2.62 -4.85
C GLY A 230 -2.11 2.70 -3.95
N PHE A 231 -1.89 3.84 -3.29
CA PHE A 231 -0.76 4.12 -2.41
C PHE A 231 -1.24 4.85 -1.15
N PHE A 232 -0.72 4.47 0.01
CA PHE A 232 -1.09 5.08 1.29
C PHE A 232 0.11 5.18 2.24
N TRP A 233 -0.01 6.04 3.25
CA TRP A 233 0.99 6.32 4.28
C TRP A 233 0.51 5.86 5.65
N LEU A 234 1.41 5.29 6.45
CA LEU A 234 1.19 4.92 7.85
C LEU A 234 2.42 5.25 8.71
N GLY A 235 2.36 4.92 10.01
CA GLY A 235 3.53 5.01 10.89
C GLY A 235 4.70 4.18 10.34
N GLY A 236 5.92 4.67 10.52
CA GLY A 236 7.15 4.07 10.03
C GLY A 236 7.98 3.39 11.12
N GLY A 237 7.43 3.17 12.32
CA GLY A 237 8.15 2.61 13.45
C GLY A 237 8.85 3.63 14.35
N GLU A 238 8.88 4.90 13.95
CA GLU A 238 9.31 6.04 14.79
C GLU A 238 8.28 7.16 14.69
N VAL A 239 8.23 8.05 15.69
CA VAL A 239 7.23 9.14 15.74
C VAL A 239 7.38 10.09 14.56
N ASP A 240 8.60 10.34 14.11
CA ASP A 240 8.91 11.22 12.99
C ASP A 240 9.10 10.46 11.67
N LEU A 241 9.01 9.13 11.65
CA LEU A 241 9.15 8.31 10.45
C LEU A 241 7.79 7.85 9.94
N LYS A 242 7.55 8.01 8.63
CA LYS A 242 6.35 7.55 7.93
C LYS A 242 6.72 6.60 6.80
N LEU A 243 5.94 5.53 6.68
CA LEU A 243 6.07 4.51 5.65
C LEU A 243 4.91 4.65 4.66
N GLY A 244 5.24 4.89 3.41
CA GLY A 244 4.32 4.84 2.28
C GLY A 244 4.51 3.57 1.48
N MET A 245 3.44 2.95 0.99
CA MET A 245 3.55 1.78 0.13
C MET A 245 2.32 1.57 -0.77
N ARG A 246 2.51 0.80 -1.85
CA ARG A 246 1.39 0.39 -2.70
C ARG A 246 0.43 -0.54 -1.96
N THR A 247 -0.86 -0.24 -2.02
CA THR A 247 -1.92 -1.04 -1.43
C THR A 247 -1.91 -2.47 -1.94
N SER A 248 -1.71 -2.68 -3.24
CA SER A 248 -1.63 -4.04 -3.82
C SER A 248 -0.47 -4.86 -3.26
N GLN A 249 0.70 -4.26 -3.06
CA GLN A 249 1.84 -4.95 -2.46
C GLN A 249 1.60 -5.22 -0.97
N PHE A 250 0.98 -4.30 -0.24
CA PHE A 250 0.57 -4.54 1.14
C PHE A 250 -0.39 -5.73 1.27
N LEU A 251 -1.44 -5.76 0.44
CA LEU A 251 -2.40 -6.87 0.43
C LEU A 251 -1.72 -8.21 0.13
N SER A 252 -0.83 -8.25 -0.86
CA SER A 252 -0.11 -9.47 -1.24
C SER A 252 0.90 -9.93 -0.18
N ALA A 253 1.59 -9.01 0.47
CA ALA A 253 2.68 -9.32 1.38
C ALA A 253 2.19 -9.70 2.79
N PHE A 254 1.07 -9.12 3.23
CA PHE A 254 0.58 -9.24 4.61
C PHE A 254 -0.77 -9.95 4.72
N SER A 255 -1.46 -10.20 3.61
CA SER A 255 -2.78 -10.87 3.57
C SER A 255 -3.76 -10.37 4.65
N PRO A 256 -3.94 -9.03 4.81
CA PRO A 256 -4.82 -8.49 5.83
C PRO A 256 -6.29 -8.82 5.51
N PHE A 257 -7.14 -8.78 6.54
CA PHE A 257 -8.58 -8.79 6.33
C PHE A 257 -9.05 -7.43 5.81
N VAL A 258 -9.74 -7.41 4.67
CA VAL A 258 -10.34 -6.18 4.13
C VAL A 258 -11.75 -6.04 4.69
N VAL A 259 -12.00 -4.96 5.43
CA VAL A 259 -13.27 -4.75 6.14
C VAL A 259 -13.71 -3.30 5.99
N LYS A 260 -15.00 -3.05 5.80
CA LYS A 260 -15.55 -1.69 5.92
C LYS A 260 -15.64 -1.30 7.40
N CYS A 261 -14.57 -0.74 7.96
CA CYS A 261 -14.42 -0.40 9.37
C CYS A 261 -14.23 1.11 9.63
N SER A 262 -14.47 1.94 8.63
CA SER A 262 -14.70 3.40 8.72
C SER A 262 -16.17 3.81 8.72
#